data_AF-A0A4T0FE33-F1
#
_entry.id   AF-A0A4T0FE33-F1
#
_cell.length_a   1.000
_cell.length_b   1.000
_cell.length_c   1.000
_cell.angle_alpha   90.00
_cell.angle_beta   90.00
_cell.angle_gamma   90.00
#
_symmetry.space_group_name_H-M   'P 1'
#
loop_
_entity.id
_entity.type
_entity.pdbx_description
1 polymer ?
#
loop_
_entity_poly.entity_id
_entity_poly.type
_entity_poly.pdbx_seq_one_letter_code
_entity_poly.pdbx_strand_id
1 'polypeptide(L)'
;MPASHVIGNTSLAFSRAWHSVDARERVLGRLAGKIALTLMGKHKPMYDPAADCGDYVVVKNATQVVTTGDKANQMVYRSHTGYAGGLKEVSFKRMAEKKPDEIIRKAVSGMLPKNRTRKHLLDRLLIFSGDTIPDSIAGNVVKDYTNGDKPEAQATQGWKDSADSSDSLDSLFVGADDLQVPVAPSLVHTSPPVHIPGLHIDNAALSQQMQSRILSHLSFDPPAVTQQVLFGTLPPFVSSVVDHLHARSALYLDTDTHAKLFDQHLPRQCIINVYGYSDDPAAYHLAQHTDLAQFGEGVMILSLGSCIAMRFEKCERDTGSDGDTHNDSSAFEVLLQPGSVVYLTDEARYNWTHGIQARTTDNVIGRGLLRRGIRVGLTIRYYNQSFDT
;
A
#
# COMPACT_ATOMS: atom_id res chain seq x y z
N MET A 1 0.86 -18.58 22.86
CA MET A 1 0.94 -17.87 21.57
C MET A 1 2.21 -18.34 20.89
N PRO A 2 2.16 -18.98 19.71
CA PRO A 2 3.38 -19.46 19.06
C PRO A 2 4.23 -18.26 18.65
N ALA A 3 5.49 -18.26 19.05
CA ALA A 3 6.42 -17.13 18.91
C ALA A 3 6.93 -16.91 17.47
N SER A 4 6.45 -17.67 16.49
CA SER A 4 6.99 -17.71 15.13
C SER A 4 6.92 -16.37 14.38
N HIS A 5 5.86 -15.58 14.57
CA HIS A 5 5.68 -14.29 13.87
C HIS A 5 6.63 -13.17 14.36
N VAL A 6 7.33 -13.36 15.49
CA VAL A 6 8.24 -12.36 16.07
C VAL A 6 9.71 -12.71 15.79
N ILE A 7 9.99 -13.95 15.37
CA ILE A 7 11.34 -14.46 15.11
C ILE A 7 11.70 -14.16 13.65
N GLY A 8 12.68 -13.27 13.46
CA GLY A 8 13.17 -12.87 12.14
C GLY A 8 14.04 -11.62 12.20
N ASN A 9 14.47 -11.13 11.04
CA ASN A 9 15.23 -9.87 10.97
C ASN A 9 14.32 -8.66 11.22
N THR A 10 14.32 -8.15 12.46
CA THR A 10 13.48 -7.02 12.90
C THR A 10 14.11 -5.64 12.70
N SER A 11 15.37 -5.57 12.22
CA SER A 11 16.12 -4.32 12.08
C SER A 11 15.39 -3.26 11.24
N LEU A 12 14.80 -3.68 10.11
CA LEU A 12 14.04 -2.79 9.23
C LEU A 12 12.76 -2.28 9.90
N ALA A 13 12.08 -3.10 10.70
CA ALA A 13 10.85 -2.71 11.38
C ALA A 13 11.11 -1.64 12.46
N PHE A 14 12.23 -1.73 13.17
CA PHE A 14 12.66 -0.73 14.17
C PHE A 14 13.43 0.44 13.59
N SER A 15 13.76 0.41 12.30
CA SER A 15 14.39 1.54 11.61
C SER A 15 13.50 2.79 11.69
N ARG A 16 14.12 3.97 11.76
CA ARG A 16 13.42 5.24 11.87
C ARG A 16 13.35 5.91 10.50
N ALA A 17 12.15 5.90 9.92
CA ALA A 17 11.90 6.61 8.67
C ALA A 17 11.75 8.11 8.92
N TRP A 18 11.95 8.92 7.88
CA TRP A 18 11.68 10.35 7.90
C TRP A 18 10.46 10.66 7.05
N HIS A 19 9.51 11.37 7.64
CA HIS A 19 8.26 11.77 7.00
C HIS A 19 8.23 13.29 6.85
N SER A 20 7.92 13.79 5.66
CA SER A 20 7.70 15.22 5.39
C SER A 20 6.20 15.50 5.36
N VAL A 21 5.78 16.63 5.94
CA VAL A 21 4.38 17.06 5.98
C VAL A 21 4.29 18.57 5.71
N ASP A 22 3.37 18.97 4.84
CA ASP A 22 3.05 20.38 4.61
C ASP A 22 1.95 20.85 5.57
N ALA A 23 2.22 21.90 6.36
CA ALA A 23 1.24 22.48 7.28
C ALA A 23 0.28 23.48 6.62
N ARG A 24 0.48 23.82 5.34
CA ARG A 24 -0.37 24.76 4.58
C ARG A 24 -1.83 24.35 4.61
N GLU A 25 -2.69 25.27 5.05
CA GLU A 25 -4.14 25.11 5.15
C GLU A 25 -4.58 23.94 6.03
N ARG A 26 -3.70 23.39 6.90
CA ARG A 26 -4.04 22.24 7.74
C ARG A 26 -4.50 22.68 9.13
N VAL A 27 -5.56 22.03 9.62
CA VAL A 27 -6.08 22.29 10.97
C VAL A 27 -5.09 21.80 12.02
N LEU A 28 -4.57 22.74 12.83
CA LEU A 28 -3.52 22.51 13.83
C LEU A 28 -3.72 21.25 14.68
N GLY A 29 -4.92 21.08 15.25
CA GLY A 29 -5.21 19.95 16.14
C GLY A 29 -5.19 18.59 15.43
N ARG A 30 -5.74 18.51 14.21
CA ARG A 30 -5.76 17.28 13.41
C ARG A 30 -4.36 16.92 12.93
N LEU A 31 -3.62 17.92 12.45
CA LEU A 31 -2.22 17.79 12.07
C LEU A 31 -1.38 17.28 13.25
N ALA A 32 -1.48 17.93 14.41
CA ALA A 32 -0.72 17.56 15.60
C ALA A 32 -1.04 16.14 16.10
N GLY A 33 -2.31 15.72 16.02
CA GLY A 33 -2.72 14.36 16.38
C GLY A 33 -2.05 13.30 15.50
N LYS A 34 -2.07 13.49 14.17
CA LYS A 34 -1.40 12.57 13.24
C LYS A 34 0.11 12.55 13.45
N ILE A 35 0.75 13.72 13.60
CA ILE A 35 2.18 13.81 13.90
C ILE A 35 2.52 13.05 15.18
N ALA A 36 1.74 13.21 16.25
CA ALA A 36 1.98 12.52 17.51
C ALA A 36 1.91 10.99 17.37
N LEU A 37 0.98 10.46 16.58
CA LEU A 37 0.89 9.02 16.30
C LEU A 37 2.15 8.50 15.59
N THR A 38 2.64 9.24 14.59
CA THR A 38 3.86 8.90 13.86
C THR A 38 5.10 8.97 14.74
N LEU A 39 5.21 10.01 15.58
CA LEU A 39 6.31 10.15 16.54
C LEU A 39 6.28 9.03 17.58
N MET A 40 5.12 8.54 18.01
CA MET A 40 5.04 7.39 18.92
C MET A 40 5.32 6.05 18.23
N GLY A 41 5.26 5.98 16.90
CA GLY A 41 5.41 4.74 16.15
C GLY A 41 4.13 3.89 16.09
N LYS A 42 2.97 4.44 16.51
CA LYS A 42 1.69 3.70 16.54
C LYS A 42 1.17 3.28 15.17
N HIS A 43 1.71 3.85 14.10
CA HIS A 43 1.44 3.43 12.72
C HIS A 43 2.18 2.14 12.34
N LYS A 44 3.18 1.71 13.12
CA LYS A 44 3.91 0.45 12.89
C LYS A 44 3.21 -0.68 13.65
N PRO A 45 3.05 -1.87 13.03
CA PRO A 45 2.42 -3.02 13.68
C PRO A 45 3.24 -3.57 14.86
N MET A 46 4.54 -3.28 14.90
CA MET A 46 5.47 -3.67 15.98
C MET A 46 5.47 -2.68 17.16
N TYR A 47 4.49 -1.76 17.21
CA TYR A 47 4.42 -0.78 18.29
C TYR A 47 4.31 -1.46 19.65
N ASP A 48 5.22 -1.10 20.54
CA ASP A 48 5.19 -1.49 21.94
C ASP A 48 5.28 -0.22 22.82
N PRO A 49 4.42 -0.05 23.83
CA PRO A 49 4.44 1.14 24.69
C PRO A 49 5.74 1.33 25.49
N ALA A 50 6.50 0.26 25.75
CA ALA A 50 7.78 0.32 26.46
C ALA A 50 8.96 0.60 25.52
N ALA A 51 8.85 0.22 24.24
CA ALA A 51 9.89 0.44 23.24
C ALA A 51 9.69 1.72 22.41
N ASP A 52 10.78 2.43 22.15
CA ASP A 52 10.76 3.65 21.33
C ASP A 52 11.07 3.36 19.84
N CYS A 53 10.01 3.03 19.09
CA CYS A 53 10.04 2.70 17.66
C CYS A 53 9.57 3.84 16.74
N GLY A 54 9.43 5.05 17.27
CA GLY A 54 8.89 6.22 16.57
C GLY A 54 9.78 6.78 15.46
N ASP A 55 9.15 7.38 14.45
CA ASP A 55 9.81 7.94 13.27
C ASP A 55 10.12 9.45 13.40
N TYR A 56 10.90 9.99 12.47
CA TYR A 56 11.14 11.42 12.33
C TYR A 56 10.03 12.09 11.53
N VAL A 57 9.64 13.29 11.94
CA VAL A 57 8.63 14.08 11.22
C VAL A 57 9.18 15.47 10.97
N VAL A 58 9.16 15.87 9.71
CA VAL A 58 9.58 17.17 9.22
C VAL A 58 8.36 17.92 8.73
N VAL A 59 8.11 19.10 9.28
CA VAL A 59 6.95 19.94 8.95
C VAL A 59 7.43 21.18 8.19
N LYS A 60 6.84 21.43 7.02
CA LYS A 60 7.04 22.64 6.21
C LYS A 60 5.89 23.62 6.39
N ASN A 61 6.11 24.88 6.01
CA ASN A 61 5.10 25.94 5.98
C ASN A 61 4.34 26.11 7.30
N ALA A 62 5.03 26.00 8.45
CA ALA A 62 4.38 26.09 9.76
C ALA A 62 3.65 27.42 10.01
N THR A 63 4.02 28.48 9.28
CA THR A 63 3.34 29.78 9.28
C THR A 63 1.91 29.73 8.76
N GLN A 64 1.57 28.74 7.94
CA GLN A 64 0.30 28.64 7.21
C GLN A 64 -0.66 27.62 7.84
N VAL A 65 -0.40 27.22 9.08
CA VAL A 65 -1.28 26.32 9.84
C VAL A 65 -2.56 27.06 10.24
N VAL A 66 -3.71 26.42 10.08
CA VAL A 66 -5.02 27.03 10.36
C VAL A 66 -5.63 26.50 11.65
N THR A 67 -6.46 27.32 12.30
CA THR A 67 -7.29 26.93 13.43
C THR A 67 -8.75 27.18 13.08
N THR A 68 -9.64 26.31 13.53
CA THR A 68 -11.08 26.43 13.24
C THR A 68 -11.77 27.43 14.16
N GLY A 69 -12.80 28.11 13.64
CA GLY A 69 -13.61 29.10 14.37
C GLY A 69 -12.81 30.33 14.83
N ASP A 70 -13.21 30.93 15.94
CA ASP A 70 -12.58 32.14 16.49
C ASP A 70 -11.34 31.86 17.38
N LYS A 71 -10.83 30.62 17.34
CA LYS A 71 -9.71 30.18 18.19
C LYS A 71 -8.44 30.98 17.95
N ALA A 72 -8.21 31.46 16.73
CA ALA A 72 -7.04 32.30 16.42
C ALA A 72 -7.01 33.60 17.24
N ASN A 73 -8.18 34.14 17.60
CA ASN A 73 -8.29 35.37 18.40
C ASN A 73 -8.32 35.07 19.91
N GLN A 74 -8.96 33.96 20.30
CA GLN A 74 -9.21 33.64 21.71
C GLN A 74 -8.09 32.83 22.38
N MET A 75 -7.27 32.11 21.60
CA MET A 75 -6.29 31.19 22.17
C MET A 75 -5.07 31.94 22.72
N VAL A 76 -4.79 31.71 24.00
CA VAL A 76 -3.68 32.32 24.73
C VAL A 76 -2.81 31.23 25.34
N TYR A 77 -1.50 31.28 25.03
CA TYR A 77 -0.50 30.41 25.61
C TYR A 77 0.01 31.00 26.92
N ARG A 78 -0.14 30.24 28.01
CA ARG A 78 0.30 30.64 29.35
C ARG A 78 1.57 29.91 29.75
N SER A 79 2.43 30.58 30.49
CA SER A 79 3.58 29.99 31.17
C SER A 79 3.78 30.71 32.50
N HIS A 80 4.27 29.99 33.51
CA HIS A 80 4.50 30.54 34.84
C HIS A 80 5.91 30.19 35.30
N THR A 81 6.61 31.15 35.91
CA THR A 81 7.99 30.95 36.38
C THR A 81 8.08 30.20 37.71
N GLY A 82 6.98 30.14 38.47
CA GLY A 82 6.91 29.58 39.82
C GLY A 82 6.84 30.63 40.92
N TYR A 83 7.16 31.89 40.62
CA TYR A 83 7.09 33.02 41.55
C TYR A 83 5.76 33.77 41.44
N ALA A 84 5.29 34.39 42.53
CA ALA A 84 4.10 35.23 42.52
C ALA A 84 4.23 36.37 41.48
N GLY A 85 3.20 36.56 40.65
CA GLY A 85 3.23 37.52 39.53
C GLY A 85 4.01 37.04 38.29
N GLY A 86 4.54 35.81 38.28
CA GLY A 86 5.34 35.25 37.19
C GLY A 86 4.54 34.72 35.99
N LEU A 87 3.26 35.06 35.87
CA LEU A 87 2.40 34.61 34.77
C LEU A 87 2.72 35.38 33.49
N LYS A 88 3.06 34.65 32.43
CA LYS A 88 3.30 35.19 31.09
C LYS A 88 2.26 34.62 30.14
N GLU A 89 1.58 35.51 29.44
CA GLU A 89 0.55 35.18 28.46
C GLU A 89 0.96 35.68 27.07
N VAL A 90 0.80 34.83 26.06
CA VAL A 90 1.10 35.17 24.66
C VAL A 90 -0.08 34.72 23.81
N SER A 91 -0.69 35.66 23.08
CA SER A 91 -1.78 35.36 22.15
C SER A 91 -1.30 34.52 20.97
N PHE A 92 -2.20 33.74 20.38
CA PHE A 92 -1.90 32.92 19.21
C PHE A 92 -1.30 33.73 18.05
N LYS A 93 -1.91 34.87 17.70
CA LYS A 93 -1.40 35.76 16.63
C LYS A 93 0.05 36.18 16.86
N ARG A 94 0.36 36.64 18.07
CA ARG A 94 1.72 37.07 18.44
C ARG A 94 2.72 35.92 18.40
N MET A 95 2.28 34.71 18.74
CA MET A 95 3.12 33.52 18.64
C MET A 95 3.34 33.12 17.19
N ALA A 96 2.31 33.20 16.34
CA ALA A 96 2.41 32.87 14.91
C ALA A 96 3.37 33.81 14.18
N GLU A 97 3.40 35.09 14.54
CA GLU A 97 4.33 36.07 13.97
C GLU A 97 5.78 35.84 14.42
N LYS A 98 6.00 35.55 15.71
CA LYS A 98 7.36 35.46 16.26
C LYS A 98 8.01 34.09 16.15
N LYS A 99 7.23 33.03 16.39
CA LYS A 99 7.67 31.63 16.53
C LYS A 99 6.55 30.68 16.09
N PRO A 100 6.25 30.60 14.78
CA PRO A 100 5.20 29.73 14.24
C PRO A 100 5.48 28.24 14.49
N ASP A 101 6.75 27.86 14.60
CA ASP A 101 7.22 26.52 14.94
C ASP A 101 6.75 26.05 16.34
N GLU A 102 6.76 26.95 17.32
CA GLU A 102 6.34 26.66 18.69
C GLU A 102 4.86 26.29 18.81
N ILE A 103 4.00 26.80 17.92
CA ILE A 103 2.57 26.49 17.91
C ILE A 103 2.36 24.99 17.68
N ILE A 104 2.96 24.46 16.62
CA ILE A 104 2.87 23.04 16.26
C ILE A 104 3.57 22.20 17.31
N ARG A 105 4.77 22.62 17.76
CA ARG A 105 5.54 21.92 18.80
C ARG A 105 4.74 21.77 20.10
N LYS A 106 4.05 22.81 20.56
CA LYS A 106 3.21 22.77 21.76
C LYS A 106 1.97 21.89 21.58
N ALA A 107 1.32 21.97 20.43
CA ALA A 107 0.17 21.13 20.12
C ALA A 107 0.55 19.63 20.16
N VAL A 108 1.63 19.24 19.48
CA VAL A 108 2.14 17.86 19.48
C VAL A 108 2.61 17.44 20.87
N SER A 109 3.33 18.32 21.57
CA SER A 109 3.80 18.06 22.93
C SER A 109 2.65 17.82 23.92
N GLY A 110 1.49 18.44 23.69
CA GLY A 110 0.25 18.17 24.41
C GLY A 110 -0.25 16.74 24.23
N MET A 111 -0.21 16.24 22.99
CA MET A 111 -0.71 14.92 22.58
C MET A 111 0.20 13.75 22.99
N LEU A 112 1.48 14.00 23.29
CA LEU A 112 2.40 12.95 23.70
C LEU A 112 2.23 12.53 25.18
N PRO A 113 2.43 11.23 25.51
CA PRO A 113 2.41 10.72 26.87
C PRO A 113 3.38 11.47 27.78
N LYS A 114 3.02 11.69 29.05
CA LYS A 114 3.83 12.45 30.01
C LYS A 114 4.83 11.51 30.69
N ASN A 115 5.87 11.12 29.97
CA ASN A 115 6.94 10.23 30.44
C ASN A 115 8.33 10.77 30.06
N ARG A 116 9.39 10.02 30.38
CA ARG A 116 10.78 10.39 30.06
C ARG A 116 11.07 10.39 28.54
N THR A 117 10.40 9.54 27.77
CA THR A 117 10.62 9.43 26.32
C THR A 117 10.03 10.61 25.54
N ARG A 118 9.06 11.33 26.11
CA ARG A 118 8.43 12.52 25.51
C ARG A 118 9.44 13.52 24.94
N LYS A 119 10.54 13.79 25.65
CA LYS A 119 11.56 14.74 25.18
C LYS A 119 12.22 14.22 23.90
N HIS A 120 12.64 12.96 23.90
CA HIS A 120 13.24 12.31 22.73
C HIS A 120 12.29 12.27 21.54
N LEU A 121 11.00 12.02 21.77
CA LEU A 121 9.99 12.05 20.70
C LEU A 121 9.82 13.46 20.11
N LEU A 122 9.84 14.50 20.95
CA LEU A 122 9.77 15.90 20.48
C LEU A 122 11.03 16.36 19.74
N ASP A 123 12.19 15.82 20.10
CA ASP A 123 13.45 16.14 19.41
C ASP A 123 13.45 15.62 17.96
N ARG A 124 12.66 14.58 17.66
CA ARG A 124 12.46 14.05 16.30
C ARG A 124 11.49 14.87 15.44
N LEU A 125 10.79 15.83 16.04
CA LEU A 125 9.91 16.76 15.34
C LEU A 125 10.69 17.99 14.89
N LEU A 126 10.95 18.06 13.60
CA LEU A 126 11.62 19.17 12.93
C LEU A 126 10.56 20.05 12.27
N ILE A 127 10.56 21.34 12.56
CA ILE A 127 9.53 22.26 12.08
C ILE A 127 10.21 23.45 11.43
N PHE A 128 9.83 23.71 10.19
CA PHE A 128 10.31 24.82 9.38
C PHE A 128 9.16 25.78 9.09
N SER A 129 9.44 27.07 9.26
CA SER A 129 8.45 28.14 9.09
C SER A 129 8.00 28.31 7.64
N GLY A 130 8.91 28.06 6.69
CA GLY A 130 8.67 28.13 5.24
C GLY A 130 8.78 26.77 4.56
N ASP A 131 8.84 26.80 3.24
CA ASP A 131 8.84 25.60 2.39
C ASP A 131 10.24 24.96 2.25
N THR A 132 11.28 25.76 2.45
CA THR A 132 12.67 25.35 2.30
C THR A 132 13.12 24.51 3.49
N ILE A 133 13.52 23.27 3.21
CA ILE A 133 14.21 22.38 4.13
C ILE A 133 15.69 22.31 3.71
N PRO A 134 16.65 22.26 4.65
CA PRO A 134 18.05 21.96 4.31
C PRO A 134 18.21 20.65 3.54
N ASP A 135 19.06 20.62 2.52
CA ASP A 135 19.27 19.45 1.65
C ASP A 135 19.67 18.19 2.43
N SER A 136 20.43 18.35 3.52
CA SER A 136 20.83 17.26 4.42
C SER A 136 19.67 16.56 5.09
N ILE A 137 18.54 17.24 5.27
CA ILE A 137 17.31 16.68 5.83
C ILE A 137 16.40 16.20 4.70
N ALA A 138 16.30 16.96 3.60
CA ALA A 138 15.46 16.61 2.46
C ALA A 138 15.87 15.26 1.84
N GLY A 139 17.16 14.96 1.73
CA GLY A 139 17.66 13.68 1.21
C GLY A 139 17.33 12.46 2.08
N ASN A 140 16.94 12.66 3.35
CA ASN A 140 16.57 11.56 4.25
C ASN A 140 15.07 11.24 4.20
N VAL A 141 14.24 12.11 3.62
CA VAL A 141 12.78 11.97 3.61
C VAL A 141 12.38 10.78 2.75
N VAL A 142 11.69 9.80 3.37
CA VAL A 142 11.22 8.58 2.71
C VAL A 142 9.78 8.73 2.23
N LYS A 143 8.95 9.48 2.96
CA LYS A 143 7.53 9.71 2.61
C LYS A 143 7.20 11.19 2.72
N ASP A 144 6.57 11.74 1.69
CA ASP A 144 6.07 13.11 1.68
C ASP A 144 4.53 13.14 1.68
N TYR A 145 3.93 13.80 2.67
CA TYR A 145 2.49 13.85 2.91
C TYR A 145 1.87 15.19 2.48
N THR A 146 2.41 15.80 1.43
CA THR A 146 1.92 17.08 0.85
C THR A 146 0.42 17.04 0.50
N ASN A 147 -0.13 15.86 0.14
CA ASN A 147 -1.52 15.72 -0.33
C ASN A 147 -2.53 15.05 0.61
N GLY A 148 -2.16 14.62 1.83
CA GLY A 148 -3.08 13.83 2.67
C GLY A 148 -4.00 14.68 3.55
N ASP A 149 -5.28 14.88 3.18
CA ASP A 149 -6.39 15.55 3.91
C ASP A 149 -6.36 17.08 4.02
N LYS A 150 -6.34 17.82 2.89
CA LYS A 150 -6.74 19.24 2.97
C LYS A 150 -8.13 19.30 3.62
N PRO A 151 -8.37 20.16 4.64
CA PRO A 151 -9.71 20.31 5.17
C PRO A 151 -10.62 20.76 4.03
N GLU A 152 -11.76 20.09 3.95
CA GLU A 152 -12.87 20.28 3.02
C GLU A 152 -13.48 21.70 3.17
N ALA A 153 -12.70 22.71 2.83
CA ALA A 153 -13.06 24.12 2.91
C ALA A 153 -12.58 24.84 1.65
N GLN A 154 -13.05 24.36 0.50
CA GLN A 154 -13.32 25.08 -0.76
C GLN A 154 -13.78 24.07 -1.83
N ALA A 155 -14.91 23.40 -1.56
CA ALA A 155 -15.68 22.75 -2.61
C ALA A 155 -16.54 23.83 -3.28
N THR A 156 -15.98 24.53 -4.27
CA THR A 156 -16.67 25.23 -5.40
C THR A 156 -15.73 26.16 -6.18
N GLN A 157 -14.54 25.74 -6.58
CA GLN A 157 -13.93 26.26 -7.82
C GLN A 157 -12.70 25.45 -8.20
N GLY A 158 -12.73 24.80 -9.37
CA GLY A 158 -11.52 24.22 -9.97
C GLY A 158 -11.59 22.75 -10.36
N TRP A 159 -12.73 22.25 -10.84
CA TRP A 159 -12.64 21.29 -11.94
C TRP A 159 -12.54 22.11 -13.22
N LYS A 160 -11.34 22.11 -13.81
CA LYS A 160 -11.27 22.33 -15.25
C LYS A 160 -11.91 21.09 -15.86
N ASP A 161 -13.14 21.25 -16.30
CA ASP A 161 -13.67 20.49 -17.43
C ASP A 161 -12.65 20.63 -18.55
N SER A 162 -11.72 19.68 -18.64
CA SER A 162 -11.04 19.39 -19.89
C SER A 162 -12.00 18.49 -20.64
N ALA A 163 -13.09 19.11 -21.08
CA ALA A 163 -13.89 18.62 -22.17
C ALA A 163 -13.01 18.73 -23.43
N ASP A 164 -12.25 17.67 -23.68
CA ASP A 164 -11.93 17.23 -25.03
C ASP A 164 -12.28 15.73 -25.12
N SER A 165 -13.50 15.52 -25.62
CA SER A 165 -13.97 14.42 -26.48
C SER A 165 -13.65 12.96 -26.13
N SER A 166 -14.73 12.25 -25.75
CA SER A 166 -15.14 10.92 -26.24
C SER A 166 -14.42 9.63 -25.79
N ASP A 167 -14.10 9.45 -24.52
CA ASP A 167 -13.95 8.08 -23.97
C ASP A 167 -14.68 8.02 -22.62
N SER A 168 -15.98 7.69 -22.67
CA SER A 168 -16.76 7.37 -21.47
C SER A 168 -16.14 6.14 -20.80
N LEU A 169 -16.16 6.06 -19.47
CA LEU A 169 -15.67 4.87 -18.73
C LEU A 169 -16.36 3.56 -19.18
N ASP A 170 -17.55 3.65 -19.79
CA ASP A 170 -18.26 2.54 -20.44
C ASP A 170 -17.55 2.00 -21.70
N SER A 171 -16.56 2.72 -22.24
CA SER A 171 -15.82 2.32 -23.43
C SER A 171 -14.62 1.41 -23.14
N LEU A 172 -14.26 1.16 -21.86
CA LEU A 172 -13.10 0.34 -21.49
C LEU A 172 -13.18 -1.08 -22.08
N PHE A 173 -14.39 -1.62 -22.23
CA PHE A 173 -14.68 -2.99 -22.65
C PHE A 173 -15.72 -2.95 -23.78
N VAL A 174 -15.28 -3.11 -25.03
CA VAL A 174 -16.17 -3.11 -26.22
C VAL A 174 -15.93 -4.40 -27.00
N GLY A 175 -16.88 -5.34 -26.97
CA GLY A 175 -16.93 -6.48 -27.88
C GLY A 175 -17.25 -7.82 -27.23
N ALA A 176 -18.03 -8.66 -27.92
CA ALA A 176 -18.33 -10.03 -27.53
C ALA A 176 -17.19 -11.02 -27.84
N ASP A 177 -16.21 -10.60 -28.65
CA ASP A 177 -15.08 -11.44 -29.08
C ASP A 177 -14.03 -11.68 -27.97
N ASP A 178 -14.12 -10.95 -26.85
CA ASP A 178 -13.16 -11.00 -25.73
C ASP A 178 -13.49 -12.04 -24.64
N LEU A 179 -14.54 -12.86 -24.82
CA LEU A 179 -15.02 -13.87 -23.86
C LEU A 179 -14.64 -15.31 -24.24
N GLN A 180 -13.43 -15.53 -24.78
CA GLN A 180 -12.94 -16.88 -25.08
C GLN A 180 -12.47 -17.62 -23.81
N VAL A 181 -12.74 -18.92 -23.69
CA VAL A 181 -12.32 -19.77 -22.55
C VAL A 181 -10.78 -19.75 -22.38
N PRO A 182 -10.25 -19.74 -21.15
CA PRO A 182 -8.82 -19.70 -20.88
C PRO A 182 -8.04 -20.87 -21.49
N VAL A 183 -6.81 -20.57 -21.94
CA VAL A 183 -5.83 -21.55 -22.38
C VAL A 183 -4.97 -22.01 -21.19
N ALA A 184 -4.62 -23.31 -21.16
CA ALA A 184 -3.80 -23.91 -20.11
C ALA A 184 -2.52 -23.09 -19.80
N PRO A 185 -2.11 -22.98 -18.52
CA PRO A 185 -0.94 -22.21 -18.12
C PRO A 185 0.35 -22.75 -18.74
N SER A 186 1.18 -21.83 -19.24
CA SER A 186 2.52 -22.16 -19.73
C SER A 186 3.46 -22.32 -18.52
N LEU A 187 4.03 -23.52 -18.34
CA LEU A 187 4.95 -23.82 -17.23
C LEU A 187 6.38 -23.45 -17.60
N VAL A 188 7.14 -22.93 -16.62
CA VAL A 188 8.48 -22.38 -16.85
C VAL A 188 9.58 -23.36 -16.45
N HIS A 189 9.45 -24.06 -15.32
CA HIS A 189 10.55 -24.89 -14.78
C HIS A 189 10.14 -26.28 -14.29
N THR A 190 8.84 -26.62 -14.29
CA THR A 190 8.36 -27.89 -13.75
C THR A 190 7.67 -28.74 -14.81
N SER A 191 8.09 -30.00 -14.91
CA SER A 191 7.41 -31.05 -15.67
C SER A 191 7.25 -32.26 -14.73
N PRO A 192 6.07 -32.87 -14.59
CA PRO A 192 4.80 -32.65 -15.31
C PRO A 192 3.95 -31.48 -14.75
N PRO A 193 2.85 -31.08 -15.42
CA PRO A 193 1.92 -30.10 -14.88
C PRO A 193 1.34 -30.55 -13.54
N VAL A 194 1.59 -29.77 -12.49
CA VAL A 194 1.02 -30.01 -11.17
C VAL A 194 -0.20 -29.14 -10.98
N HIS A 195 -1.27 -29.79 -10.54
CA HIS A 195 -2.54 -29.16 -10.22
C HIS A 195 -2.50 -28.65 -8.78
N ILE A 196 -2.52 -27.33 -8.61
CA ILE A 196 -2.67 -26.68 -7.31
C ILE A 196 -4.17 -26.47 -7.05
N PRO A 197 -4.79 -27.13 -6.05
CA PRO A 197 -6.21 -26.95 -5.76
C PRO A 197 -6.52 -25.48 -5.38
N GLY A 198 -7.55 -24.90 -6.01
CA GLY A 198 -7.94 -23.49 -5.79
C GLY A 198 -7.11 -22.46 -6.57
N LEU A 199 -6.15 -22.90 -7.40
CA LEU A 199 -5.43 -22.01 -8.32
C LEU A 199 -6.07 -22.07 -9.70
N HIS A 200 -6.62 -20.95 -10.16
CA HIS A 200 -7.11 -20.81 -11.53
C HIS A 200 -6.38 -19.69 -12.25
N ILE A 201 -5.98 -19.92 -13.49
CA ILE A 201 -5.21 -18.95 -14.27
C ILE A 201 -5.88 -18.77 -15.63
N ASP A 202 -6.16 -17.52 -15.97
CA ASP A 202 -6.68 -17.12 -17.26
C ASP A 202 -5.63 -16.28 -17.99
N ASN A 203 -4.91 -16.90 -18.92
CA ASN A 203 -3.81 -16.26 -19.63
C ASN A 203 -4.25 -15.21 -20.66
N ALA A 204 -5.55 -15.15 -20.97
CA ALA A 204 -6.12 -14.28 -22.00
C ALA A 204 -7.25 -13.42 -21.42
N ALA A 205 -7.16 -13.06 -20.14
CA ALA A 205 -8.23 -12.35 -19.44
C ALA A 205 -8.50 -10.96 -20.05
N LEU A 206 -7.46 -10.28 -20.55
CA LEU A 206 -7.56 -8.97 -21.16
C LEU A 206 -6.88 -8.89 -22.53
N SER A 207 -7.57 -8.25 -23.49
CA SER A 207 -6.99 -7.89 -24.80
C SER A 207 -5.90 -6.82 -24.65
N GLN A 208 -5.01 -6.70 -25.64
CA GLN A 208 -3.95 -5.68 -25.62
C GLN A 208 -4.50 -4.25 -25.50
N GLN A 209 -5.67 -3.97 -26.08
CA GLN A 209 -6.32 -2.67 -26.01
C GLN A 209 -6.84 -2.37 -24.60
N MET A 210 -7.40 -3.36 -23.91
CA MET A 210 -7.83 -3.21 -22.52
C MET A 210 -6.63 -2.99 -21.60
N GLN A 211 -5.55 -3.73 -21.82
CA GLN A 211 -4.32 -3.56 -21.06
C GLN A 211 -3.73 -2.15 -21.19
N SER A 212 -3.65 -1.61 -22.41
CA SER A 212 -3.12 -0.26 -22.65
C SER A 212 -3.99 0.82 -22.01
N ARG A 213 -5.32 0.68 -22.06
CA ARG A 213 -6.27 1.58 -21.40
C ARG A 213 -6.14 1.55 -19.89
N ILE A 214 -6.09 0.36 -19.26
CA ILE A 214 -5.90 0.25 -17.82
C ILE A 214 -4.55 0.89 -17.42
N LEU A 215 -3.47 0.59 -18.14
CA LEU A 215 -2.16 1.20 -17.88
C LEU A 215 -2.19 2.73 -18.03
N SER A 216 -2.97 3.28 -18.97
CA SER A 216 -3.11 4.74 -19.14
C SER A 216 -3.81 5.43 -17.96
N HIS A 217 -4.69 4.73 -17.25
CA HIS A 217 -5.33 5.22 -16.03
C HIS A 217 -4.43 5.09 -14.79
N LEU A 218 -3.39 4.26 -14.87
CA LEU A 218 -2.41 4.05 -13.81
C LEU A 218 -1.25 5.01 -14.00
N SER A 219 -1.43 6.26 -13.59
CA SER A 219 -0.33 7.24 -13.53
C SER A 219 0.74 6.78 -12.53
N PHE A 220 1.80 6.14 -13.02
CA PHE A 220 2.94 5.70 -12.23
C PHE A 220 4.22 6.37 -12.73
N ASP A 221 5.04 6.85 -11.79
CA ASP A 221 6.38 7.37 -12.05
C ASP A 221 7.43 6.39 -11.48
N PRO A 222 7.75 5.30 -12.19
CA PRO A 222 8.85 4.42 -11.80
C PRO A 222 10.18 5.20 -11.93
N PRO A 223 11.05 5.22 -10.91
CA PRO A 223 11.20 4.22 -9.84
C PRO A 223 10.71 4.67 -8.44
N ALA A 224 10.03 5.82 -8.31
CA ALA A 224 9.75 6.43 -7.01
C ALA A 224 8.74 5.65 -6.15
N VAL A 225 7.81 4.91 -6.79
CA VAL A 225 6.77 4.13 -6.11
C VAL A 225 6.64 2.76 -6.78
N THR A 226 7.00 1.70 -6.05
CA THR A 226 6.86 0.31 -6.49
C THR A 226 5.55 -0.33 -6.04
N GLN A 227 4.84 0.28 -5.09
CA GLN A 227 3.57 -0.22 -4.59
C GLN A 227 2.66 0.93 -4.16
N GLN A 228 1.39 0.87 -4.56
CA GLN A 228 0.32 1.75 -4.12
C GLN A 228 -0.84 0.89 -3.61
N VAL A 229 -1.41 1.26 -2.47
CA VAL A 229 -2.59 0.57 -1.91
C VAL A 229 -3.77 1.53 -1.89
N LEU A 230 -4.87 1.12 -2.51
CA LEU A 230 -6.14 1.82 -2.57
C LEU A 230 -7.13 1.13 -1.63
N PHE A 231 -7.82 1.92 -0.82
CA PHE A 231 -8.83 1.46 0.15
C PHE A 231 -10.13 2.25 -0.01
N GLY A 232 -11.25 1.64 0.37
CA GLY A 232 -12.55 2.30 0.42
C GLY A 232 -13.22 2.35 -0.95
N THR A 233 -13.58 3.54 -1.42
CA THR A 233 -14.17 3.74 -2.76
C THR A 233 -13.07 3.65 -3.81
N LEU A 234 -12.99 2.51 -4.49
CA LEU A 234 -11.99 2.29 -5.53
C LEU A 234 -12.28 3.14 -6.77
N PRO A 235 -11.27 3.49 -7.58
CA PRO A 235 -11.46 4.22 -8.82
C PRO A 235 -12.45 3.51 -9.76
N PRO A 236 -13.28 4.25 -10.53
CA PRO A 236 -14.29 3.66 -11.40
C PRO A 236 -13.76 2.59 -12.38
N PHE A 237 -12.56 2.80 -12.92
CA PHE A 237 -11.95 1.84 -13.84
C PHE A 237 -11.68 0.47 -13.18
N VAL A 238 -11.44 0.43 -11.86
CA VAL A 238 -11.23 -0.82 -11.12
C VAL A 238 -12.53 -1.60 -11.04
N SER A 239 -13.66 -0.93 -10.81
CA SER A 239 -14.98 -1.57 -10.85
C SER A 239 -15.26 -2.18 -12.21
N SER A 240 -15.00 -1.45 -13.30
CA SER A 240 -15.19 -1.97 -14.67
C SER A 240 -14.30 -3.19 -14.96
N VAL A 241 -13.06 -3.21 -14.48
CA VAL A 241 -12.19 -4.40 -14.57
C VAL A 241 -12.79 -5.57 -13.82
N VAL A 242 -13.30 -5.36 -12.61
CA VAL A 242 -13.90 -6.41 -11.78
C VAL A 242 -15.17 -6.96 -12.44
N ASP A 243 -16.02 -6.12 -12.99
CA ASP A 243 -17.23 -6.52 -13.71
C ASP A 243 -16.89 -7.40 -14.94
N HIS A 244 -15.85 -7.03 -15.69
CA HIS A 244 -15.35 -7.84 -16.80
C HIS A 244 -14.83 -9.21 -16.34
N LEU A 245 -14.01 -9.23 -15.27
CA LEU A 245 -13.50 -10.48 -14.71
C LEU A 245 -14.61 -11.36 -14.13
N HIS A 246 -15.65 -10.77 -13.54
CA HIS A 246 -16.84 -11.47 -13.06
C HIS A 246 -17.56 -12.18 -14.21
N ALA A 247 -17.90 -11.44 -15.28
CA ALA A 247 -18.60 -11.98 -16.44
C ALA A 247 -17.79 -13.08 -17.15
N ARG A 248 -16.47 -12.86 -17.28
CA ARG A 248 -15.58 -13.79 -17.96
C ARG A 248 -15.33 -15.08 -17.18
N SER A 249 -15.03 -14.96 -15.88
CA SER A 249 -14.73 -16.12 -15.04
C SER A 249 -15.93 -17.03 -14.82
N ALA A 250 -17.16 -16.51 -14.90
CA ALA A 250 -18.39 -17.30 -14.85
C ALA A 250 -18.51 -18.34 -15.98
N LEU A 251 -17.72 -18.20 -17.06
CA LEU A 251 -17.73 -19.13 -18.20
C LEU A 251 -16.95 -20.42 -17.94
N TYR A 252 -16.05 -20.44 -16.95
CA TYR A 252 -15.13 -21.56 -16.74
C TYR A 252 -14.86 -21.92 -15.27
N LEU A 253 -15.20 -21.05 -14.31
CA LEU A 253 -15.16 -21.40 -12.89
C LEU A 253 -16.48 -22.04 -12.46
N ASP A 254 -16.40 -22.97 -11.52
CA ASP A 254 -17.59 -23.50 -10.86
C ASP A 254 -18.24 -22.43 -9.97
N THR A 255 -19.52 -22.62 -9.64
CA THR A 255 -20.32 -21.64 -8.91
C THR A 255 -19.77 -21.34 -7.50
N ASP A 256 -19.17 -22.33 -6.83
CA ASP A 256 -18.62 -22.15 -5.48
C ASP A 256 -17.36 -21.29 -5.52
N THR A 257 -16.39 -21.65 -6.37
CA THR A 257 -15.16 -20.87 -6.59
C THR A 257 -15.47 -19.45 -7.06
N HIS A 258 -16.42 -19.29 -7.99
CA HIS A 258 -16.83 -17.98 -8.49
C HIS A 258 -17.45 -17.12 -7.39
N ALA A 259 -18.35 -17.67 -6.56
CA ALA A 259 -18.95 -16.94 -5.44
C ALA A 259 -17.91 -16.50 -4.39
N LYS A 260 -16.87 -17.30 -4.14
CA LYS A 260 -15.77 -16.95 -3.24
C LYS A 260 -14.91 -15.79 -3.75
N LEU A 261 -14.78 -15.67 -5.06
CA LEU A 261 -14.03 -14.61 -5.74
C LEU A 261 -14.81 -13.31 -5.85
N PHE A 262 -16.13 -13.40 -6.00
CA PHE A 262 -17.02 -12.27 -6.19
C PHE A 262 -18.12 -12.31 -5.12
N ASP A 263 -17.80 -11.81 -3.93
CA ASP A 263 -18.81 -11.58 -2.89
C ASP A 263 -19.86 -10.56 -3.39
N GLN A 264 -21.07 -10.56 -2.84
CA GLN A 264 -22.15 -9.63 -3.19
C GLN A 264 -21.83 -8.15 -2.88
N HIS A 265 -20.65 -7.89 -2.35
CA HIS A 265 -20.15 -6.57 -1.97
C HIS A 265 -19.02 -6.11 -2.88
N LEU A 266 -18.93 -4.80 -3.10
CA LEU A 266 -17.86 -4.21 -3.91
C LEU A 266 -16.48 -4.47 -3.28
N PRO A 267 -15.43 -4.65 -4.12
CA PRO A 267 -14.06 -4.80 -3.63
C PRO A 267 -13.66 -3.56 -2.82
N ARG A 268 -13.00 -3.80 -1.68
CA ARG A 268 -12.64 -2.74 -0.71
C ARG A 268 -11.16 -2.39 -0.75
N GLN A 269 -10.34 -3.20 -1.41
CA GLN A 269 -8.91 -2.99 -1.54
C GLN A 269 -8.42 -3.36 -2.93
N CYS A 270 -7.61 -2.49 -3.52
CA CYS A 270 -6.82 -2.76 -4.71
C CYS A 270 -5.36 -2.36 -4.45
N ILE A 271 -4.43 -3.30 -4.63
CA ILE A 271 -3.00 -3.06 -4.49
C ILE A 271 -2.40 -3.05 -5.90
N ILE A 272 -1.75 -1.96 -6.26
CA ILE A 272 -1.03 -1.83 -7.52
C ILE A 272 0.46 -1.98 -7.22
N ASN A 273 1.09 -2.99 -7.80
CA ASN A 273 2.51 -3.27 -7.63
C ASN A 273 3.23 -3.10 -8.98
N VAL A 274 4.33 -2.37 -9.00
CA VAL A 274 5.22 -2.22 -10.16
C VAL A 274 6.50 -2.99 -9.91
N TYR A 275 6.73 -3.99 -10.74
CA TYR A 275 7.90 -4.85 -10.72
C TYR A 275 8.83 -4.43 -11.85
N GLY A 276 10.04 -3.99 -11.49
CA GLY A 276 11.15 -3.84 -12.42
C GLY A 276 11.80 -5.20 -12.74
N TYR A 277 12.84 -5.14 -13.55
CA TYR A 277 13.69 -6.28 -13.90
C TYR A 277 15.11 -5.99 -13.41
N SER A 278 15.56 -6.75 -12.42
CA SER A 278 16.90 -6.65 -11.86
C SER A 278 17.32 -8.01 -11.34
N ASP A 279 18.62 -8.29 -11.39
CA ASP A 279 19.21 -9.47 -10.75
C ASP A 279 19.59 -9.19 -9.28
N ASP A 280 19.41 -7.95 -8.81
CA ASP A 280 19.60 -7.60 -7.40
C ASP A 280 18.41 -8.14 -6.56
N PRO A 281 18.65 -9.09 -5.63
CA PRO A 281 17.60 -9.66 -4.78
C PRO A 281 16.88 -8.63 -3.91
N ALA A 282 17.53 -7.49 -3.61
CA ALA A 282 16.94 -6.41 -2.82
C ALA A 282 16.03 -5.49 -3.66
N ALA A 283 16.08 -5.59 -5.00
CA ALA A 283 15.37 -4.72 -5.91
C ALA A 283 14.18 -5.44 -6.58
N TYR A 284 12.98 -4.85 -6.49
CA TYR A 284 11.81 -5.20 -7.30
C TYR A 284 11.31 -6.67 -7.25
N HIS A 285 11.52 -7.40 -6.15
CA HIS A 285 10.92 -8.73 -5.93
C HIS A 285 9.61 -8.67 -5.11
N LEU A 286 8.74 -9.67 -5.32
CA LEU A 286 7.68 -10.01 -4.38
C LEU A 286 8.20 -11.16 -3.51
N ALA A 287 8.51 -10.86 -2.25
CA ALA A 287 8.87 -11.89 -1.28
C ALA A 287 7.79 -12.98 -1.25
N GLN A 288 8.24 -14.23 -1.19
CA GLN A 288 7.36 -15.38 -1.13
C GLN A 288 6.54 -15.31 0.15
N HIS A 289 5.22 -15.29 0.01
CA HIS A 289 4.31 -15.13 1.14
C HIS A 289 3.03 -15.94 0.95
N THR A 290 2.36 -16.24 2.06
CA THR A 290 0.97 -16.69 2.07
C THR A 290 0.04 -15.51 2.30
N ASP A 291 -1.16 -15.57 1.76
CA ASP A 291 -2.14 -14.51 2.00
C ASP A 291 -2.67 -14.52 3.44
N LEU A 292 -2.97 -13.32 3.95
CA LEU A 292 -3.51 -13.15 5.30
C LEU A 292 -4.99 -13.58 5.35
N ALA A 293 -5.36 -14.32 6.38
CA ALA A 293 -6.73 -14.79 6.65
C ALA A 293 -7.72 -13.68 7.03
N GLN A 294 -7.26 -12.43 7.18
CA GLN A 294 -8.10 -11.28 7.54
C GLN A 294 -8.96 -10.74 6.39
N PHE A 295 -8.70 -11.18 5.15
CA PHE A 295 -9.45 -10.77 3.95
C PHE A 295 -10.38 -11.91 3.49
N GLY A 296 -11.49 -11.58 2.81
CA GLY A 296 -12.46 -12.55 2.30
C GLY A 296 -11.83 -13.57 1.36
N GLU A 297 -12.46 -14.72 1.11
CA GLU A 297 -11.85 -15.98 0.64
C GLU A 297 -11.14 -15.95 -0.74
N GLY A 298 -11.57 -15.09 -1.67
CA GLY A 298 -10.94 -14.93 -2.98
C GLY A 298 -9.92 -13.79 -3.11
N VAL A 299 -8.81 -14.03 -3.81
CA VAL A 299 -7.90 -12.98 -4.31
C VAL A 299 -7.80 -13.07 -5.83
N MET A 300 -7.84 -11.91 -6.49
CA MET A 300 -7.57 -11.78 -7.92
C MET A 300 -6.27 -11.01 -8.14
N ILE A 301 -5.39 -11.52 -8.99
CA ILE A 301 -4.13 -10.87 -9.36
C ILE A 301 -4.09 -10.73 -10.88
N LEU A 302 -4.31 -9.51 -11.36
CA LEU A 302 -4.16 -9.15 -12.76
C LEU A 302 -2.70 -8.80 -13.05
N SER A 303 -2.15 -9.34 -14.14
CA SER A 303 -0.79 -9.10 -14.63
C SER A 303 -0.82 -8.24 -15.89
N LEU A 304 -0.13 -7.10 -15.90
CA LEU A 304 -0.04 -6.17 -17.03
C LEU A 304 1.43 -5.85 -17.36
N GLY A 305 1.68 -5.38 -18.58
CA GLY A 305 3.00 -4.92 -19.02
C GLY A 305 3.86 -6.05 -19.57
N SER A 306 4.71 -6.65 -18.75
CA SER A 306 5.67 -7.70 -19.16
C SER A 306 5.34 -9.07 -18.58
N CYS A 307 5.82 -10.13 -19.25
CA CYS A 307 5.69 -11.49 -18.78
C CYS A 307 6.61 -11.75 -17.58
N ILE A 308 6.14 -12.56 -16.64
CA ILE A 308 6.92 -12.93 -15.45
C ILE A 308 6.61 -14.35 -14.99
N ALA A 309 7.62 -15.05 -14.47
CA ALA A 309 7.38 -16.28 -13.73
C ALA A 309 7.00 -16.00 -12.28
N MET A 310 5.84 -16.48 -11.86
CA MET A 310 5.42 -16.53 -10.46
C MET A 310 5.69 -17.92 -9.89
N ARG A 311 6.41 -17.97 -8.76
CA ARG A 311 6.76 -19.21 -8.06
C ARG A 311 5.71 -19.51 -7.00
N PHE A 312 5.26 -20.76 -6.97
CA PHE A 312 4.37 -21.33 -5.97
C PHE A 312 5.08 -22.46 -5.23
N GLU A 313 4.92 -22.52 -3.92
CA GLU A 313 5.53 -23.57 -3.10
C GLU A 313 4.62 -23.91 -1.94
N LYS A 314 4.40 -25.21 -1.71
CA LYS A 314 3.50 -25.70 -0.67
C LYS A 314 4.08 -25.37 0.70
N CYS A 315 3.26 -24.86 1.62
CA CYS A 315 3.68 -24.61 2.99
C CYS A 315 3.99 -25.93 3.69
N GLU A 316 5.23 -26.11 4.18
CA GLU A 316 5.56 -27.19 5.10
C GLU A 316 4.81 -26.96 6.42
N ARG A 317 3.83 -27.81 6.72
CA ARG A 317 3.23 -27.85 8.07
C ARG A 317 4.21 -28.62 8.94
N ASP A 318 4.67 -28.04 10.06
CA ASP A 318 5.40 -28.72 11.12
C ASP A 318 4.60 -29.94 11.61
N THR A 319 4.80 -31.09 10.97
CA THR A 319 4.41 -32.39 11.52
C THR A 319 5.52 -32.77 12.48
N GLY A 320 5.20 -32.73 13.78
CA GLY A 320 6.13 -33.08 14.84
C GLY A 320 6.82 -34.43 14.59
N SER A 321 8.12 -34.46 14.89
CA SER A 321 8.96 -35.63 15.11
C SER A 321 8.48 -36.94 14.46
N ASP A 322 8.94 -37.21 13.24
CA ASP A 322 9.55 -38.49 12.92
C ASP A 322 10.43 -38.33 11.69
N GLY A 323 11.64 -38.90 11.78
CA GLY A 323 12.66 -38.78 10.75
C GLY A 323 12.29 -39.59 9.52
N ASP A 324 12.02 -38.90 8.42
CA ASP A 324 12.36 -39.37 7.08
C ASP A 324 12.53 -38.15 6.17
N THR A 325 13.78 -37.87 5.79
CA THR A 325 14.14 -36.83 4.83
C THR A 325 13.79 -37.29 3.42
N HIS A 326 12.53 -37.12 3.03
CA HIS A 326 12.17 -36.97 1.63
C HIS A 326 11.96 -35.48 1.32
N ASN A 327 13.03 -34.88 0.79
CA ASN A 327 13.06 -33.52 0.25
C ASN A 327 12.20 -33.48 -1.04
N ASP A 328 10.89 -33.33 -0.90
CA ASP A 328 9.96 -33.12 -2.01
C ASP A 328 9.35 -31.70 -1.93
N SER A 329 10.21 -30.69 -1.78
CA SER A 329 9.84 -29.28 -1.93
C SER A 329 9.59 -28.98 -3.42
N SER A 330 8.51 -29.50 -3.98
CA SER A 330 8.16 -29.26 -5.37
C SER A 330 7.63 -27.82 -5.53
N ALA A 331 8.55 -26.89 -5.81
CA ALA A 331 8.21 -25.52 -6.18
C ALA A 331 7.85 -25.45 -7.67
N PHE A 332 6.74 -24.78 -7.98
CA PHE A 332 6.20 -24.64 -9.33
C PHE A 332 6.36 -23.21 -9.82
N GLU A 333 6.77 -23.02 -11.07
CA GLU A 333 6.84 -21.70 -11.68
C GLU A 333 5.86 -21.60 -12.85
N VAL A 334 4.89 -20.70 -12.71
CA VAL A 334 3.84 -20.41 -13.68
C VAL A 334 4.21 -19.13 -14.44
N LEU A 335 4.16 -19.17 -15.77
CA LEU A 335 4.35 -17.97 -16.59
C LEU A 335 3.06 -17.15 -16.61
N LEU A 336 3.14 -15.92 -16.12
CA LEU A 336 2.09 -14.92 -16.25
C LEU A 336 2.37 -14.06 -17.48
N GLN A 337 1.48 -14.12 -18.46
CA GLN A 337 1.55 -13.27 -19.65
C GLN A 337 0.87 -11.91 -19.39
N PRO A 338 1.24 -10.84 -20.12
CA PRO A 338 0.50 -9.58 -20.04
C PRO A 338 -0.97 -9.78 -20.38
N GLY A 339 -1.86 -9.36 -19.49
CA GLY A 339 -3.31 -9.58 -19.57
C GLY A 339 -3.78 -10.86 -18.87
N SER A 340 -2.89 -11.64 -18.25
CA SER A 340 -3.30 -12.82 -17.50
C SER A 340 -3.87 -12.46 -16.13
N VAL A 341 -4.85 -13.22 -15.65
CA VAL A 341 -5.36 -13.14 -14.28
C VAL A 341 -5.12 -14.44 -13.54
N VAL A 342 -4.70 -14.31 -12.28
CA VAL A 342 -4.57 -15.42 -11.34
C VAL A 342 -5.65 -15.27 -10.28
N TYR A 343 -6.42 -16.33 -10.08
CA TYR A 343 -7.41 -16.47 -9.04
C TYR A 343 -6.89 -17.45 -7.99
N LEU A 344 -6.91 -17.03 -6.73
CA LEU A 344 -6.50 -17.84 -5.59
C LEU A 344 -7.68 -17.99 -4.62
N THR A 345 -8.11 -19.24 -4.42
CA THR A 345 -9.10 -19.64 -3.41
C THR A 345 -8.55 -20.80 -2.58
N ASP A 346 -9.19 -21.10 -1.44
CA ASP A 346 -8.96 -22.29 -0.63
C ASP A 346 -7.46 -22.59 -0.36
N GLU A 347 -7.00 -23.78 -0.74
CA GLU A 347 -5.63 -24.24 -0.50
C GLU A 347 -4.60 -23.35 -1.19
N ALA A 348 -4.80 -22.99 -2.46
CA ALA A 348 -3.86 -22.14 -3.22
C ALA A 348 -3.58 -20.81 -2.54
N ARG A 349 -4.54 -20.31 -1.75
CA ARG A 349 -4.40 -19.06 -1.02
C ARG A 349 -3.68 -19.21 0.32
N TYR A 350 -4.02 -20.23 1.10
CA TYR A 350 -3.59 -20.35 2.50
C TYR A 350 -2.45 -21.36 2.71
N ASN A 351 -2.40 -22.40 1.90
CA ASN A 351 -1.48 -23.53 2.03
C ASN A 351 -0.35 -23.50 1.00
N TRP A 352 -0.35 -22.50 0.11
CA TRP A 352 0.70 -22.27 -0.87
C TRP A 352 1.23 -20.86 -0.72
N THR A 353 2.55 -20.76 -0.64
CA THR A 353 3.24 -19.49 -0.78
C THR A 353 3.36 -19.14 -2.26
N HIS A 354 3.26 -17.85 -2.58
CA HIS A 354 3.50 -17.35 -3.91
C HIS A 354 4.43 -16.14 -3.89
N GLY A 355 5.25 -16.00 -4.92
CA GLY A 355 6.24 -14.94 -4.98
C GLY A 355 6.81 -14.73 -6.39
N ILE A 356 7.50 -13.62 -6.57
CA ILE A 356 8.16 -13.25 -7.81
C ILE A 356 9.61 -12.94 -7.46
N GLN A 357 10.52 -13.80 -7.88
CA GLN A 357 11.94 -13.63 -7.62
C GLN A 357 12.54 -12.50 -8.46
N ALA A 358 13.51 -11.76 -7.94
CA ALA A 358 14.30 -10.80 -8.73
C ALA A 358 15.15 -11.56 -9.76
N ARG A 359 14.84 -11.39 -11.03
CA ARG A 359 15.59 -11.94 -12.18
C ARG A 359 15.41 -10.99 -13.36
N THR A 360 16.37 -10.95 -14.27
CA THR A 360 16.24 -10.25 -15.57
C THR A 360 15.64 -11.11 -16.67
N THR A 361 15.67 -12.44 -16.51
CA THR A 361 15.17 -13.39 -17.51
C THR A 361 14.51 -14.62 -16.89
N ASP A 362 13.52 -15.18 -17.58
CA ASP A 362 12.86 -16.45 -17.26
C ASP A 362 13.14 -17.50 -18.34
N ASN A 363 13.55 -18.70 -17.98
CA ASN A 363 13.77 -19.79 -18.93
C ASN A 363 12.51 -20.65 -19.07
N VAL A 364 11.71 -20.44 -20.12
CA VAL A 364 10.44 -21.15 -20.31
C VAL A 364 10.64 -22.43 -21.12
N ILE A 365 10.11 -23.55 -20.61
CA ILE A 365 10.12 -24.84 -21.33
C ILE A 365 9.54 -24.67 -22.74
N GLY A 366 10.33 -25.02 -23.76
CA GLY A 366 9.92 -24.96 -25.17
C GLY A 366 9.92 -23.57 -25.82
N ARG A 367 10.15 -22.48 -25.06
CA ARG A 367 10.29 -21.10 -25.61
C ARG A 367 11.67 -20.48 -25.36
N GLY A 368 12.48 -21.07 -24.49
CA GLY A 368 13.82 -20.58 -24.15
C GLY A 368 13.77 -19.35 -23.22
N LEU A 369 14.83 -18.54 -23.28
CA LEU A 369 15.04 -17.42 -22.36
C LEU A 369 14.18 -16.19 -22.75
N LEU A 370 13.20 -15.85 -21.91
CA LEU A 370 12.39 -14.64 -22.02
C LEU A 370 12.99 -13.51 -21.18
N ARG A 371 13.15 -12.32 -21.77
CA ARG A 371 13.56 -11.12 -21.04
C ARG A 371 12.38 -10.49 -20.32
N ARG A 372 12.56 -10.16 -19.04
CA ARG A 372 11.58 -9.40 -18.27
C ARG A 372 11.68 -7.92 -18.58
N GLY A 373 10.54 -7.26 -18.62
CA GLY A 373 10.38 -5.81 -18.63
C GLY A 373 9.67 -5.33 -17.37
N ILE A 374 9.06 -4.15 -17.43
CA ILE A 374 8.26 -3.63 -16.33
C ILE A 374 6.90 -4.34 -16.31
N ARG A 375 6.55 -4.93 -15.16
CA ARG A 375 5.23 -5.53 -14.93
C ARG A 375 4.46 -4.67 -13.93
N VAL A 376 3.17 -4.47 -14.20
CA VAL A 376 2.22 -3.90 -13.24
C VAL A 376 1.26 -5.00 -12.81
N GLY A 377 1.20 -5.29 -11.52
CA GLY A 377 0.27 -6.24 -10.92
C GLY A 377 -0.84 -5.52 -10.17
N LEU A 378 -2.10 -5.82 -10.48
CA LEU A 378 -3.26 -5.33 -9.72
C LEU A 378 -3.82 -6.48 -8.90
N THR A 379 -3.70 -6.39 -7.58
CA THR A 379 -4.25 -7.36 -6.64
C THR A 379 -5.53 -6.81 -6.04
N ILE A 380 -6.66 -7.48 -6.28
CA ILE A 380 -7.98 -7.07 -5.84
C ILE A 380 -8.47 -8.05 -4.77
N ARG A 381 -8.97 -7.49 -3.66
CA ARG A 381 -9.40 -8.26 -2.49
C ARG A 381 -10.71 -7.72 -1.91
N TYR A 382 -11.49 -8.65 -1.36
CA TYR A 382 -12.74 -8.37 -0.63
C TYR A 382 -12.48 -8.46 0.88
N TYR A 383 -13.22 -7.69 1.68
CA TYR A 383 -13.07 -7.70 3.14
C TYR A 383 -13.98 -8.76 3.76
N ASN A 384 -13.51 -9.45 4.79
CA ASN A 384 -14.36 -10.40 5.52
C ASN A 384 -15.19 -9.62 6.56
N GLN A 385 -16.52 -9.65 6.44
CA GLN A 385 -17.44 -8.92 7.34
C GLN A 385 -17.33 -9.33 8.81
N SER A 386 -16.77 -10.50 9.11
CA SER A 386 -16.64 -11.02 10.47
C SER A 386 -15.57 -10.31 11.33
N PHE A 387 -14.80 -9.38 10.76
CA PHE A 387 -13.78 -8.60 11.48
C PHE A 387 -14.17 -7.16 11.82
N ASP A 388 -15.39 -6.71 11.48
CA ASP A 388 -15.92 -5.37 11.77
C ASP A 388 -16.70 -5.28 13.12
N THR A 389 -16.66 -6.33 13.95
CA THR A 389 -17.27 -6.35 15.30
C THR A 389 -16.25 -6.25 16.42
#